data_AF-K6DP94-F1
#
_entry.id   AF-K6DP94-F1
#
_cell.length_a   1.000
_cell.length_b   1.000
_cell.length_c   1.000
_cell.angle_alpha   90.00
_cell.angle_beta   90.00
_cell.angle_gamma   90.00
#
_symmetry.space_group_name_H-M   'P 1'
#
loop_
_entity.id
_entity.type
_entity.pdbx_description
1 polymer ?
#
loop_
_entity_poly.entity_id
_entity_poly.type
_entity_poly.pdbx_seq_one_letter_code
_entity_poly.pdbx_strand_id
1 'polypeptide(L)'
;MKEYLVNKGIPSEKIIEDSNGYNSSMTVQNTRDIMTNLNLESVMVIAQYFHITRTKLVFNKLGFENVYSAHAEIFELRDLYSIIREFPAYYKYLIL
;
A
#
# COMPACT_ATOMS: atom_id res chain seq x y z
N MET A 1 -9.53 -4.82 8.29
CA MET A 1 -8.19 -5.42 8.59
C MET A 1 -7.82 -5.28 10.06
N LYS A 2 -8.14 -4.17 10.74
CA LYS A 2 -7.78 -3.97 12.15
C LYS A 2 -8.20 -5.11 13.07
N GLU A 3 -9.46 -5.55 13.02
CA GLU A 3 -9.95 -6.65 13.88
C GLU A 3 -9.11 -7.93 13.70
N TYR A 4 -8.75 -8.27 12.46
CA TYR A 4 -7.87 -9.39 12.18
C TYR A 4 -6.49 -9.23 12.87
N LEU A 5 -5.89 -8.04 12.78
CA LEU A 5 -4.59 -7.76 13.40
C LEU A 5 -4.66 -7.78 14.94
N VAL A 6 -5.73 -7.23 15.52
CA VAL A 6 -6.00 -7.28 16.97
C VAL A 6 -6.14 -8.72 17.44
N ASN A 7 -6.90 -9.55 16.70
CA ASN A 7 -7.05 -10.98 17.00
C ASN A 7 -5.74 -11.77 16.86
N LYS A 8 -4.76 -11.24 16.10
CA LYS A 8 -3.40 -11.78 16.00
C LYS A 8 -2.43 -11.21 17.05
N GLY A 9 -2.91 -10.41 17.99
CA GLY A 9 -2.15 -9.90 19.13
C GLY A 9 -1.49 -8.53 18.90
N ILE A 10 -1.78 -7.84 17.78
CA ILE A 10 -1.30 -6.47 17.59
C ILE A 10 -2.16 -5.51 18.45
N PRO A 11 -1.57 -4.71 19.34
CA PRO A 11 -2.34 -3.79 20.17
C PRO A 11 -3.09 -2.76 19.32
N SER A 12 -4.36 -2.52 19.67
CA SER A 12 -5.26 -1.70 18.85
C SER A 12 -4.82 -0.24 18.73
N GLU A 13 -4.15 0.29 19.76
CA GLU A 13 -3.57 1.62 19.83
C GLU A 13 -2.36 1.79 18.91
N LYS A 14 -1.80 0.70 18.38
CA LYS A 14 -0.74 0.71 17.36
C LYS A 14 -1.30 0.61 15.94
N ILE A 15 -2.62 0.54 15.77
CA ILE A 15 -3.28 0.41 14.47
C ILE A 15 -4.06 1.68 14.17
N ILE A 16 -3.62 2.39 13.13
CA ILE A 16 -4.36 3.52 12.56
C ILE A 16 -5.14 3.00 11.36
N GLU A 17 -6.44 3.26 11.32
CA GLU A 17 -7.29 2.96 10.17
C GLU A 17 -7.44 4.21 9.31
N ASP A 18 -7.03 4.10 8.05
CA ASP A 18 -7.35 5.08 7.02
C ASP A 18 -8.57 4.62 6.21
N SER A 19 -9.73 5.19 6.53
CA SER A 19 -10.99 4.91 5.82
C SER A 19 -11.14 5.70 4.51
N ASN A 20 -10.19 6.57 4.17
CA ASN A 20 -10.26 7.45 3.00
C ASN A 20 -9.23 7.11 1.90
N GLY A 21 -8.54 5.97 2.00
CA GLY A 21 -7.59 5.49 0.99
C GLY A 21 -8.24 4.80 -0.22
N TYR A 22 -9.10 5.49 -0.97
CA TYR A 22 -9.86 4.88 -2.08
C TYR A 22 -9.03 4.46 -3.29
N ASN A 23 -7.82 4.99 -3.42
CA ASN A 23 -6.90 4.67 -4.51
C ASN A 23 -5.44 4.86 -4.05
N SER A 24 -4.49 4.42 -4.86
CA SER A 24 -3.07 4.44 -4.49
C SER A 24 -2.55 5.86 -4.20
N SER A 25 -3.01 6.88 -4.92
CA SER A 25 -2.62 8.28 -4.64
C SER A 25 -3.11 8.73 -3.27
N MET A 26 -4.37 8.45 -2.93
CA MET A 26 -4.94 8.80 -1.63
C MET A 26 -4.24 8.05 -0.50
N THR A 27 -4.00 6.75 -0.65
CA THR A 27 -3.25 5.96 0.33
C THR A 27 -1.88 6.56 0.61
N VAL A 28 -1.10 6.92 -0.43
CA VAL A 28 0.23 7.49 -0.22
C VAL A 28 0.18 8.90 0.37
N GLN A 29 -0.78 9.74 -0.04
CA GLN A 29 -0.97 11.07 0.53
C GLN A 29 -1.32 11.00 2.02
N ASN A 30 -2.29 10.18 2.39
CA ASN A 30 -2.68 9.97 3.79
C ASN A 30 -1.51 9.37 4.60
N THR A 31 -0.76 8.44 4.00
CA THR A 31 0.43 7.86 4.64
C THR A 31 1.49 8.92 4.94
N ARG A 32 1.73 9.87 4.04
CA ARG A 32 2.67 10.99 4.26
C ARG A 32 2.28 11.83 5.47
N ASP A 33 1.01 12.15 5.61
CA ASP A 33 0.51 12.96 6.71
C ASP A 33 0.66 12.20 8.05
N ILE A 34 0.32 10.91 8.06
CA ILE A 34 0.53 10.02 9.21
C ILE A 34 2.01 9.93 9.59
N MET A 35 2.89 9.70 8.62
CA MET A 35 4.34 9.58 8.86
C MET A 35 4.94 10.88 9.36
N THR A 36 4.50 12.03 8.85
CA THR A 36 4.94 13.35 9.32
C THR A 36 4.56 13.55 10.78
N ASN A 37 3.32 13.23 11.16
CA ASN A 37 2.84 13.34 12.54
C ASN A 37 3.57 12.40 13.52
N LEU A 38 4.04 11.25 13.03
CA LEU A 38 4.74 10.24 13.82
C LEU A 38 6.27 10.34 13.73
N ASN A 39 6.81 11.28 12.96
CA ASN A 39 8.24 11.41 12.65
C ASN A 39 8.87 10.10 12.13
N LEU A 40 8.24 9.49 11.11
CA LEU A 40 8.71 8.27 10.47
C LEU A 40 9.40 8.55 9.13
N GLU A 41 10.49 7.85 8.85
CA GLU A 41 11.33 8.07 7.64
C GLU A 41 11.26 6.94 6.62
N SER A 42 10.61 5.82 6.95
CA SER A 42 10.49 4.67 6.04
C SER A 42 9.12 4.00 6.16
N VAL A 43 8.74 3.29 5.10
CA VAL A 43 7.44 2.64 4.97
C VAL A 43 7.57 1.24 4.38
N MET A 44 6.75 0.31 4.89
CA MET A 44 6.61 -1.04 4.36
C MET A 44 5.23 -1.20 3.74
N VAL A 45 5.16 -1.40 2.42
CA VAL A 45 3.92 -1.64 1.69
C VAL A 45 3.59 -3.14 1.72
N ILE A 46 2.50 -3.51 2.38
CA ILE A 46 2.02 -4.89 2.43
C ILE A 46 0.74 -5.01 1.60
N ALA A 47 0.81 -5.75 0.49
CA ALA A 47 -0.31 -5.92 -0.44
C ALA A 47 -0.19 -7.24 -1.22
N GLN A 48 -1.18 -7.54 -2.08
CA GLN A 48 -1.03 -8.59 -3.08
C GLN A 48 0.14 -8.25 -4.03
N TYR A 49 0.89 -9.26 -4.45
CA TYR A 49 2.14 -9.06 -5.19
C TYR A 49 1.98 -8.21 -6.46
N PHE A 50 0.87 -8.38 -7.19
CA PHE A 50 0.59 -7.62 -8.42
C PHE A 50 0.28 -6.14 -8.18
N HIS A 51 -0.11 -5.75 -6.97
CA HIS A 51 -0.41 -4.36 -6.61
C HIS A 51 0.80 -3.56 -6.13
N ILE A 52 1.85 -4.24 -5.67
CA ILE A 52 3.01 -3.60 -5.03
C ILE A 52 3.70 -2.62 -5.98
N THR A 53 3.94 -3.02 -7.22
CA THR A 53 4.69 -2.21 -8.20
C THR A 53 4.02 -0.86 -8.46
N ARG A 54 2.69 -0.84 -8.63
CA ARG A 54 1.92 0.41 -8.81
C ARG A 54 1.95 1.28 -7.56
N THR A 55 1.80 0.70 -6.38
CA THR A 55 1.84 1.47 -5.13
C THR A 55 3.22 2.09 -4.90
N LYS A 56 4.31 1.33 -5.10
CA LYS A 56 5.69 1.85 -5.00
C LYS A 56 5.97 2.99 -5.98
N LEU A 57 5.43 2.91 -7.19
CA LEU A 57 5.52 4.02 -8.17
C LEU A 57 4.95 5.32 -7.59
N VAL A 58 3.78 5.27 -6.94
CA VAL A 58 3.15 6.45 -6.34
C VAL A 58 3.96 6.99 -5.16
N PHE A 59 4.49 6.11 -4.30
CA PHE A 59 5.41 6.52 -3.24
C PHE A 59 6.64 7.24 -3.81
N ASN A 60 7.28 6.68 -4.84
CA ASN A 60 8.43 7.31 -5.48
C ASN A 60 8.08 8.67 -6.11
N LYS A 61 6.93 8.78 -6.80
CA LYS A 61 6.47 10.06 -7.38
C LYS A 61 6.25 11.14 -6.32
N LEU A 62 5.88 10.76 -5.09
CA LEU A 62 5.68 11.68 -3.98
C LEU A 62 6.94 11.91 -3.13
N GLY A 63 8.11 11.44 -3.58
CA GLY A 63 9.41 11.75 -2.99
C GLY A 63 9.81 10.87 -1.81
N PHE A 64 9.19 9.71 -1.62
CA PHE A 64 9.61 8.77 -0.59
C PHE A 64 10.89 8.04 -1.01
N GLU A 65 11.90 8.03 -0.14
CA GLU A 65 13.19 7.38 -0.41
C GLU A 65 13.22 5.92 0.07
N ASN A 66 12.68 5.66 1.27
CA ASN A 66 12.79 4.37 1.94
C ASN A 66 11.48 3.57 1.89
N VAL A 67 11.21 2.98 0.73
CA VAL A 67 9.96 2.23 0.45
C VAL A 67 10.24 0.73 0.29
N TYR A 68 9.90 -0.02 1.32
CA TYR A 68 9.96 -1.48 1.35
C TYR A 68 8.62 -2.10 0.96
N SER A 69 8.61 -3.40 0.68
CA SER A 69 7.37 -4.11 0.36
C SER A 69 7.42 -5.57 0.73
N ALA A 70 6.27 -6.14 1.08
CA ALA A 70 6.08 -7.55 1.31
C ALA A 70 4.71 -8.01 0.79
N HIS A 71 4.59 -9.30 0.48
CA HIS A 71 3.33 -9.95 0.15
C HIS A 71 3.29 -11.34 0.79
N ALA A 72 2.08 -11.89 0.93
CA ALA A 72 1.94 -13.29 1.29
C ALA A 72 2.35 -14.21 0.12
N GLU A 73 2.92 -15.38 0.42
CA GLU A 73 3.26 -16.41 -0.57
C GLU A 73 2.00 -17.20 -0.97
N ILE A 74 1.04 -16.51 -1.59
CA ILE A 74 -0.25 -17.06 -2.02
C ILE A 74 -0.48 -16.66 -3.47
N PHE A 75 -0.93 -17.62 -4.27
CA PHE A 75 -1.32 -17.42 -5.66
C PHE A 75 -2.67 -18.08 -5.91
N GLU A 76 -3.58 -17.34 -6.54
CA GLU A 76 -4.93 -17.81 -6.87
C GLU A 76 -5.24 -17.57 -8.35
N LEU A 77 -6.12 -18.38 -8.94
CA LEU A 77 -6.46 -18.26 -10.36
C LEU A 77 -7.05 -16.87 -10.71
N ARG A 78 -7.75 -16.23 -9.77
CA ARG A 78 -8.28 -14.87 -9.90
C ARG A 78 -7.19 -13.81 -10.07
N ASP A 79 -5.95 -14.11 -9.68
CA ASP A 79 -4.84 -13.17 -9.78
C ASP A 79 -4.46 -12.90 -11.22
N LEU A 80 -4.74 -13.83 -12.15
CA LEU A 80 -4.50 -13.62 -13.58
C LEU A 80 -5.29 -12.41 -14.11
N TYR A 81 -6.58 -12.33 -13.75
CA TYR A 81 -7.41 -11.17 -14.09
C TYR A 81 -6.85 -9.90 -13.45
N SER A 82 -6.43 -9.97 -12.19
CA SER A 82 -5.88 -8.82 -11.46
C SER A 82 -4.57 -8.31 -12.06
N ILE A 83 -3.66 -9.21 -12.47
CA ILE A 83 -2.41 -8.85 -13.16
C ILE A 83 -2.71 -8.12 -14.47
N ILE A 84 -3.61 -8.66 -15.30
CA ILE A 84 -3.97 -8.04 -16.58
C ILE A 84 -4.55 -6.64 -16.35
N ARG A 85 -5.42 -6.47 -15.35
CA ARG A 85 -5.97 -5.16 -14.97
C ARG A 85 -4.90 -4.21 -14.40
N GLU A 86 -3.90 -4.72 -13.70
CA GLU A 86 -2.83 -3.90 -13.12
C GLU A 86 -1.93 -3.26 -14.19
N PHE A 87 -1.76 -3.90 -15.36
CA PHE A 87 -0.95 -3.34 -16.44
C PHE A 87 -1.42 -1.94 -16.90
N PRO A 88 -2.66 -1.72 -17.38
CA PRO A 88 -3.13 -0.39 -17.74
C PRO A 88 -3.22 0.54 -16.53
N ALA A 89 -3.53 0.02 -15.34
CA ALA A 89 -3.55 0.81 -14.11
C ALA A 89 -2.16 1.38 -13.79
N TYR A 90 -1.09 0.61 -13.95
CA TYR A 90 0.28 1.08 -13.73
C TYR A 90 0.62 2.26 -14.64
N TYR A 91 0.35 2.15 -15.95
CA TYR A 91 0.63 3.24 -16.90
C TYR A 91 -0.22 4.48 -16.66
N LYS A 92 -1.46 4.32 -16.18
CA LYS A 92 -2.27 5.45 -15.73
C LYS A 92 -1.52 6.27 -14.67
N TYR A 93 -0.95 5.62 -13.65
CA TYR A 93 -0.19 6.30 -12.60
C TYR A 93 1.23 6.67 -13.00
N LEU A 94 1.77 6.11 -14.08
CA LEU A 94 3.08 6.49 -14.60
C LEU A 94 2.99 7.80 -15.39
N ILE A 95 1.99 7.92 -16.24
CA ILE A 95 1.82 9.04 -17.17
C ILE A 95 1.06 10.20 -16.53
N LEU A 96 -0.01 9.91 -15.79
CA LEU A 96 -0.81 10.88 -15.03
C LEU A 96 -0.26 11.02 -13.60
#